data_AF-A0A551YSQ2-F1
#
_entry.id   AF-A0A551YSQ2-F1
#
_cell.length_a   1.000
_cell.length_b   1.000
_cell.length_c   1.000
_cell.angle_alpha   90.00
_cell.angle_beta   90.00
_cell.angle_gamma   90.00
#
_symmetry.space_group_name_H-M   'P 1'
#
loop_
_entity.id
_entity.type
_entity.pdbx_description
1 polymer ?
#
loop_
_entity_poly.entity_id
_entity_poly.type
_entity_poly.pdbx_seq_one_letter_code
_entity_poly.pdbx_strand_id
1 'polypeptide(L)'
;MINLEQIQQDINQLPEEAQNLLIDFIELLKNRYSLAKKPEIEAKINPEAQSTLDILKESGLIGCISAESDLSTNYKSVLKEGLKAKYDHR
;
A
#
# COMPACT_ATOMS: atom_id res chain seq x y z
N MET A 1 -1.52 -3.96 -35.78
CA MET A 1 -2.38 -4.97 -35.12
C MET A 1 -1.45 -6.06 -34.63
N ILE A 2 -1.38 -6.29 -33.32
CA ILE A 2 -0.41 -7.23 -32.75
C ILE A 2 -0.94 -8.65 -32.97
N ASN A 3 -0.15 -9.51 -33.62
CA ASN A 3 -0.52 -10.89 -33.89
C ASN A 3 0.00 -11.79 -32.75
N LEU A 4 -0.92 -12.37 -31.98
CA LEU A 4 -0.60 -13.22 -30.83
C LEU A 4 0.11 -14.51 -31.23
N GLU A 5 -0.18 -15.06 -32.40
CA GLU A 5 0.42 -16.30 -32.90
C GLU A 5 1.91 -16.08 -33.20
N GLN A 6 2.23 -14.92 -33.76
CA GLN A 6 3.61 -14.52 -34.08
C GLN A 6 4.43 -14.35 -32.81
N ILE A 7 3.86 -13.72 -31.78
CA ILE A 7 4.49 -13.57 -30.46
C ILE A 7 4.77 -14.93 -29.82
N GLN A 8 3.82 -15.87 -29.91
CA GLN A 8 4.00 -17.20 -29.34
C GLN A 8 5.16 -17.95 -30.02
N GLN A 9 5.26 -17.82 -31.35
CA GLN A 9 6.36 -18.40 -32.12
C GLN A 9 7.70 -17.76 -31.76
N ASP A 10 7.76 -16.44 -31.66
CA ASP A 10 8.97 -15.71 -31.30
C ASP A 10 9.45 -16.09 -29.89
N ILE A 11 8.54 -16.23 -28.92
CA ILE A 11 8.86 -16.67 -27.57
C ILE A 11 9.44 -18.09 -27.56
N ASN A 12 8.89 -19.01 -28.36
CA ASN A 12 9.37 -20.39 -28.43
C ASN A 12 10.72 -20.53 -29.13
N GLN A 13 11.10 -19.56 -29.98
CA GLN A 13 12.40 -19.50 -30.64
C GLN A 13 13.49 -18.87 -29.77
N LEU A 14 13.14 -18.27 -28.63
CA LEU A 14 14.11 -17.69 -27.71
C LEU A 14 14.89 -18.78 -26.95
N PRO A 15 16.13 -18.47 -26.51
CA PRO A 15 16.88 -19.33 -25.59
C PRO A 15 16.11 -19.59 -24.28
N GLU A 16 16.33 -20.74 -23.64
CA GLU A 16 15.65 -21.12 -22.38
C GLU A 16 15.79 -20.05 -21.28
N GLU A 17 16.96 -19.41 -21.19
CA GLU A 17 17.23 -18.33 -20.22
C GLU A 17 16.28 -17.14 -20.41
N ALA A 18 16.00 -16.77 -21.66
CA ALA A 18 15.08 -15.67 -21.97
C ALA A 18 13.61 -16.08 -21.77
N GLN A 19 13.26 -17.33 -22.01
CA GLN A 19 11.92 -17.86 -21.72
C GLN A 19 11.63 -17.84 -20.22
N ASN A 20 12.60 -18.24 -19.39
CA ASN A 20 12.48 -18.18 -17.93
C ASN A 20 12.28 -16.74 -17.43
N LEU A 21 13.03 -15.78 -17.97
CA LEU A 21 12.87 -14.36 -17.63
C LEU A 21 11.46 -13.84 -17.96
N LEU A 22 10.89 -14.28 -19.08
CA LEU A 22 9.51 -13.94 -19.46
C LEU A 22 8.48 -14.56 -18.52
N ILE A 23 8.70 -15.80 -18.07
CA ILE A 23 7.84 -16.47 -17.07
C ILE A 23 7.85 -15.69 -15.76
N ASP A 24 9.04 -15.33 -15.25
CA ASP A 24 9.20 -14.54 -14.03
C ASP A 24 8.49 -13.19 -14.13
N PHE A 25 8.63 -12.53 -15.28
CA PHE A 25 7.97 -11.26 -15.54
C PHE A 25 6.44 -11.39 -15.57
N ILE A 26 5.92 -12.43 -16.24
CA ILE A 26 4.48 -12.73 -16.27
C ILE A 26 3.96 -13.02 -14.86
N GLU A 27 4.70 -13.77 -14.05
CA GLU A 27 4.32 -14.07 -12.67
C GLU A 27 4.29 -12.80 -11.80
N LEU A 28 5.28 -11.93 -11.94
CA LEU A 28 5.33 -10.63 -11.29
C LEU A 28 4.13 -9.76 -11.68
N LEU A 29 3.77 -9.71 -12.97
CA LEU A 29 2.59 -9.00 -13.45
C LEU A 29 1.30 -9.60 -12.89
N LYS A 30 1.16 -10.94 -12.93
CA LYS A 30 0.01 -11.63 -12.34
C LYS A 30 -0.14 -11.27 -10.87
N ASN A 31 0.94 -11.28 -10.09
CA ASN A 31 0.88 -10.94 -8.66
C ASN A 31 0.44 -9.49 -8.42
N ARG A 32 0.96 -8.53 -9.20
CA ARG A 32 0.57 -7.11 -9.06
C ARG A 32 -0.89 -6.86 -9.42
N TYR A 33 -1.39 -7.48 -10.48
CA TYR A 33 -2.76 -7.25 -10.95
C TYR A 33 -3.79 -8.20 -10.32
N SER A 34 -3.39 -9.35 -9.80
CA SER A 34 -4.27 -10.26 -9.04
C SER A 34 -4.62 -9.66 -7.68
N LEU A 35 -3.68 -8.93 -7.03
CA LEU A 35 -3.98 -8.14 -5.83
C LEU A 35 -5.02 -7.04 -6.08
N ALA A 36 -5.12 -6.55 -7.33
CA ALA A 36 -6.08 -5.52 -7.71
C ALA A 36 -7.45 -6.09 -8.14
N LYS A 37 -7.63 -7.41 -8.29
CA LYS A 37 -8.81 -8.01 -8.94
C LYS A 37 -9.72 -8.88 -8.06
N LYS A 38 -9.59 -8.90 -6.73
CA LYS A 38 -10.71 -9.34 -5.88
C LYS A 38 -10.54 -8.94 -4.41
N PRO A 39 -11.58 -8.43 -3.72
CA PRO A 39 -13.00 -8.50 -4.10
C PRO A 39 -13.66 -7.12 -4.33
N GLU A 40 -14.12 -6.84 -5.54
CA GLU A 40 -15.55 -6.97 -5.88
C GLU A 40 -16.24 -8.16 -5.20
N ILE A 41 -16.61 -7.97 -3.92
CA ILE A 41 -17.72 -8.64 -3.27
C ILE A 41 -18.56 -7.49 -2.72
N GLU A 42 -19.72 -7.30 -3.33
CA GLU A 42 -20.86 -6.56 -2.80
C GLU A 42 -20.58 -5.09 -2.46
N ALA A 43 -20.70 -4.25 -3.49
CA ALA A 43 -21.36 -2.97 -3.34
C ALA A 43 -22.82 -3.18 -2.87
N LYS A 44 -23.02 -3.69 -1.65
CA LYS A 44 -24.13 -3.25 -0.82
C LYS A 44 -23.63 -1.95 -0.22
N ILE A 45 -24.02 -0.85 -0.86
CA ILE A 45 -24.00 0.46 -0.26
C ILE A 45 -24.96 0.37 0.94
N ASN A 46 -24.46 -0.13 2.07
CA ASN A 46 -25.07 0.11 3.36
C ASN A 46 -24.72 1.59 3.66
N PRO A 47 -25.69 2.45 3.99
CA PRO A 47 -25.42 3.86 4.34
C PRO A 47 -24.55 4.05 5.59
N GLU A 48 -24.00 2.97 6.16
CA GLU A 48 -23.01 2.94 7.24
C GLU A 48 -21.61 2.48 6.76
N ALA A 49 -21.28 2.73 5.49
CA ALA A 49 -19.93 2.49 4.97
C ALA A 49 -18.93 3.36 5.75
N GLN A 50 -18.16 2.71 6.63
CA GLN A 50 -17.06 3.32 7.38
C GLN A 50 -16.25 4.24 6.47
N SER A 51 -15.95 5.44 6.98
CA SER A 51 -15.10 6.38 6.27
C SER A 51 -13.75 5.70 6.01
N THR A 52 -13.09 6.03 4.90
CA THR A 52 -11.72 5.58 4.65
C THR A 52 -10.82 5.85 5.85
N LEU A 53 -11.06 6.95 6.59
CA LEU A 53 -10.33 7.25 7.83
C LEU A 53 -10.55 6.19 8.93
N ASP A 54 -11.76 5.66 9.07
CA ASP A 54 -12.08 4.63 10.06
C ASP A 54 -11.38 3.31 9.72
N ILE A 55 -11.37 2.91 8.44
CA ILE A 55 -10.66 1.73 7.96
C ILE A 55 -9.15 1.83 8.23
N LEU A 56 -8.56 2.99 7.95
CA LEU A 56 -7.14 3.23 8.18
C LEU A 56 -6.80 3.23 9.69
N LYS A 57 -7.73 3.67 10.53
CA LYS A 57 -7.57 3.68 11.99
C LYS A 57 -7.68 2.27 12.57
N GLU A 58 -8.66 1.48 12.14
CA GLU A 58 -8.84 0.08 12.56
C GLU A 58 -7.70 -0.83 12.12
N SER A 59 -7.15 -0.59 10.93
CA SER A 59 -5.96 -1.34 10.46
C SER A 59 -4.69 -1.01 11.24
N GLY A 60 -4.71 0.00 12.12
CA GLY A 60 -3.52 0.47 12.83
C GLY A 60 -2.49 1.08 11.88
N LEU A 61 -2.90 1.57 10.70
CA LEU A 61 -2.00 2.32 9.82
C LEU A 61 -1.85 3.76 10.30
N ILE A 62 -2.93 4.34 10.82
CA ILE A 62 -2.96 5.70 11.37
C ILE A 62 -3.50 5.70 12.80
N GLY A 63 -3.16 6.72 13.59
CA GLY A 63 -3.67 6.85 14.97
C GLY A 63 -2.96 5.96 16.00
N CYS A 64 -1.83 5.34 15.65
CA CYS A 64 -1.01 4.55 16.58
C CYS A 64 -0.22 5.40 17.59
N ILE A 65 -0.23 6.72 17.43
CA ILE A 65 0.39 7.64 18.36
C ILE A 65 -0.72 8.22 19.25
N SER A 66 -0.61 7.99 20.55
CA SER A 66 -1.39 8.74 21.55
C SER A 66 -0.71 10.08 21.73
N ALA A 67 -1.16 11.06 20.95
CA ALA A 67 -0.72 12.45 21.03
C ALA A 67 -1.93 13.37 21.18
N GLU A 68 -1.68 14.59 21.63
CA GLU A 68 -2.68 15.63 21.75
C GLU A 68 -3.30 15.93 20.38
N SER A 69 -4.62 16.15 20.33
CA SER A 69 -5.36 16.39 19.09
C SER A 69 -4.94 17.69 18.38
N ASP A 70 -4.38 18.64 19.13
CA ASP A 70 -3.82 19.90 18.64
C ASP A 70 -2.30 19.86 18.48
N LEU A 71 -1.66 18.69 18.56
CA LEU A 71 -0.21 18.55 18.43
C LEU A 71 0.31 19.21 17.14
N SER A 72 -0.44 19.12 16.04
CA SER A 72 -0.04 19.73 14.77
C SER A 72 0.11 21.26 14.84
N THR A 73 -0.65 21.94 15.69
CA THR A 73 -0.62 23.39 15.83
C THR A 73 0.30 23.84 16.96
N ASN A 74 0.48 23.03 18.00
CA ASN A 74 1.23 23.39 19.21
C ASN A 74 2.56 22.61 19.39
N TYR A 75 3.00 21.79 18.42
CA TYR A 75 4.13 20.86 18.57
C TYR A 75 5.40 21.49 19.14
N LYS A 76 5.69 22.76 18.80
CA LYS A 76 6.88 23.47 19.29
C LYS A 76 6.85 23.63 20.82
N SER A 77 5.68 23.95 21.38
CA SER A 77 5.49 24.10 22.81
C SER A 77 5.62 22.74 23.51
N VAL A 78 4.96 21.72 22.98
CA VAL A 78 5.03 20.34 23.48
C VAL A 78 6.47 19.82 23.50
N LEU A 79 7.23 20.06 22.42
CA LEU A 79 8.65 19.69 22.36
C LEU A 79 9.49 20.44 23.40
N LYS A 80 9.26 21.76 23.55
CA LYS A 80 9.99 22.60 24.51
C LYS A 80 9.75 22.13 25.94
N GLU A 81 8.50 21.85 26.29
CA GLU A 81 8.10 21.37 27.61
C GLU A 81 8.62 19.96 27.87
N GLY A 82 8.50 19.05 26.89
CA GLY A 82 9.01 17.69 27.00
C GLY A 82 10.53 17.63 27.17
N LEU A 83 11.28 18.45 26.42
CA LEU A 83 12.73 18.57 26.58
C LEU A 83 13.10 19.13 27.95
N LYS A 84 12.37 20.14 28.43
CA LYS A 84 12.58 20.67 29.77
C LYS A 84 12.31 19.59 30.82
N ALA A 85 11.16 18.94 30.79
CA ALA A 85 10.83 17.88 31.76
C ALA A 85 11.85 16.73 31.78
N LYS A 86 12.41 16.37 30.62
CA LYS A 86 13.32 15.22 30.49
C LYS A 86 14.79 15.53 30.77
N TYR A 87 15.24 16.78 30.61
CA TYR A 87 16.65 17.14 30.70
C TYR A 87 16.95 18.29 31.68
N ASP A 88 15.94 19.02 32.16
CA ASP A 88 16.07 20.05 33.19
C ASP A 88 16.11 19.40 34.58
N HIS A 89 17.14 18.56 34.80
CA HIS A 89 17.46 17.96 36.10
C HIS A 89 18.45 18.84 36.87
N ARG A 90 18.17 20.15 36.92
CA ARG A 90 19.05 21.13 37.54
C ARG A 90 18.73 21.36 39.01
#